data_AF-A0A5B6Z8B1-F1
#
_entry.id   AF-A0A5B6Z8B1-F1
#
_cell.length_a   1.000
_cell.length_b   1.000
_cell.length_c   1.000
_cell.angle_alpha   90.00
_cell.angle_beta   90.00
_cell.angle_gamma   90.00
#
_symmetry.space_group_name_H-M   'P 1'
#
loop_
_entity.id
_entity.type
_entity.pdbx_description
1 polymer ?
#
loop_
_entity_poly.entity_id
_entity_poly.type
_entity_poly.pdbx_seq_one_letter_code
_entity_poly.pdbx_strand_id
1 'polypeptide(L)'
;MERKRFDGVLELSDSTRTPPLLQPNYNGRNVQEALERLASIDLIELCNEAKVERCRATRDLRSCGRYVESVLTSCGHASLCVECSPRCDICPICRIPIAKNGNRLRLRLYCECIEAGLISKRCDDRFQEKEEDEKQQNADVQRLYSLFDVALENNLVSLICHYVTDICMDESAVSSDPVIAFLLDEVVVKDWCKRTFKNIIAELQGIYNLAVEEMKTRLSVLLKFSVKLASISNVLEVLESSFKGTLSAQLHDLHHLQESILKAKQHMEMIIWCVRHQFLENVRSRHANFISWRSLVRERKSAAIKRSWPDSVNHS
;
A
#
# COMPACT_ATOMS: atom_id res chain seq x y z
N MET A 1 7.40 35.09 58.98
CA MET A 1 8.75 34.90 58.43
C MET A 1 8.85 33.44 57.98
N GLU A 2 8.56 33.24 56.71
CA GLU A 2 8.29 31.95 56.06
C GLU A 2 9.57 31.19 55.73
N ARG A 3 9.56 29.86 55.87
CA ARG A 3 10.51 28.96 55.19
C ARG A 3 9.79 28.32 54.01
N LYS A 4 10.12 28.78 52.80
CA LYS A 4 9.78 28.11 51.54
C LYS A 4 10.64 26.85 51.38
N ARG A 5 10.00 25.69 51.22
CA ARG A 5 10.57 24.53 50.52
C ARG A 5 10.13 24.61 49.06
N PHE A 6 11.10 24.45 48.16
CA PHE A 6 10.90 24.25 46.74
C PHE A 6 10.25 22.88 46.51
N ASP A 7 9.13 22.85 45.78
CA ASP A 7 8.74 21.70 44.96
C ASP A 7 8.40 22.24 43.57
N GLY A 8 9.17 21.81 42.58
CA GLY A 8 9.04 22.20 41.19
C GLY A 8 8.00 21.33 40.48
N VAL A 9 7.04 21.99 39.84
CA VAL A 9 6.22 21.38 38.79
C VAL A 9 6.74 21.95 37.46
N LEU A 10 7.46 21.11 36.72
CA LEU A 10 7.76 21.34 35.31
C LEU A 10 6.50 20.96 34.53
N GLU A 11 5.76 21.97 34.08
CA GLU A 11 4.72 21.81 33.07
C GLU A 11 5.37 21.36 31.75
N LEU A 12 5.15 20.11 31.37
CA LEU A 12 5.43 19.64 30.02
C LEU A 12 4.33 20.15 29.09
N SER A 13 4.70 21.10 28.25
CA SER A 13 3.91 21.61 27.14
C SER A 13 3.47 20.48 26.19
N ASP A 14 2.17 20.33 26.06
CA ASP A 14 1.47 19.52 25.06
C ASP A 14 1.76 20.07 23.65
N SER A 15 2.64 19.41 22.91
CA SER A 15 2.91 19.77 21.51
C SER A 15 3.27 18.53 20.68
N THR A 16 2.29 17.64 20.53
CA THR A 16 2.29 16.61 19.48
C THR A 16 0.91 16.54 18.82
N ARG A 17 0.45 17.65 18.23
CA ARG A 17 -0.59 17.60 17.20
C ARG A 17 0.05 17.50 15.83
N THR A 18 0.14 16.28 15.33
CA THR A 18 0.38 15.99 13.91
C THR A 18 -0.69 16.73 13.10
N PRO A 19 -0.34 17.59 12.12
CA PRO A 19 -1.35 18.20 11.27
C PRO A 19 -2.04 17.09 10.47
N PRO A 20 -3.38 17.12 10.33
CA PRO A 20 -4.09 16.14 9.53
C PRO A 20 -3.58 16.18 8.10
N LEU A 21 -3.33 15.01 7.51
CA LEU A 21 -3.08 14.87 6.07
C LEU A 21 -4.23 15.58 5.34
N LEU A 22 -3.90 16.64 4.59
CA LEU A 22 -4.86 17.32 3.72
C LEU A 22 -5.43 16.28 2.78
N GLN A 23 -6.74 16.05 2.84
CA GLN A 23 -7.40 15.13 1.92
C GLN A 23 -7.23 15.67 0.48
N PRO A 24 -6.97 14.80 -0.51
CA PRO A 24 -6.88 15.21 -1.90
C PRO A 24 -8.17 15.91 -2.33
N ASN A 25 -8.05 17.00 -3.09
CA ASN A 25 -9.21 17.61 -3.71
C ASN A 25 -9.60 16.79 -4.96
N TYR A 26 -10.49 15.82 -4.80
CA TYR A 26 -10.97 14.94 -5.88
C TYR A 26 -11.69 15.66 -7.02
N ASN A 27 -12.13 16.90 -6.81
CA ASN A 27 -12.69 17.75 -7.87
C ASN A 27 -11.61 18.59 -8.57
N GLY A 28 -10.36 18.51 -8.09
CA GLY A 28 -9.22 19.19 -8.69
C GLY A 28 -8.79 18.49 -9.96
N ARG A 29 -8.51 19.30 -10.99
CA ARG A 29 -8.06 18.82 -12.30
C ARG A 29 -6.86 17.87 -12.19
N ASN A 30 -5.86 18.21 -11.39
CA ASN A 30 -4.64 17.41 -11.24
C ASN A 30 -4.94 16.00 -10.66
N VAL A 31 -5.90 15.88 -9.75
CA VAL A 31 -6.30 14.58 -9.18
C VAL A 31 -7.02 13.75 -10.23
N GLN A 32 -7.93 14.35 -10.98
CA GLN A 32 -8.66 13.67 -12.06
C GLN A 32 -7.71 13.19 -13.16
N GLU A 33 -6.81 14.05 -13.64
CA GLU A 33 -5.84 13.70 -14.68
C GLU A 33 -4.89 12.57 -14.22
N ALA A 34 -4.42 12.59 -12.97
CA ALA A 34 -3.57 11.53 -12.43
C ALA A 34 -4.32 10.19 -12.29
N LEU A 35 -5.58 10.20 -11.83
CA LEU A 35 -6.39 8.99 -11.70
C LEU A 35 -6.81 8.43 -13.06
N GLU A 36 -7.15 9.30 -14.02
CA GLU A 36 -7.45 8.89 -15.40
C GLU A 36 -6.22 8.23 -16.04
N ARG A 37 -5.04 8.85 -15.90
CA ARG A 37 -3.79 8.28 -16.40
C ARG A 37 -3.47 6.95 -15.74
N LEU A 38 -3.66 6.83 -14.42
CA LEU A 38 -3.47 5.56 -13.72
C LEU A 38 -4.46 4.51 -14.24
N ALA A 39 -5.73 4.84 -14.41
CA ALA A 39 -6.75 3.90 -14.87
C ALA A 39 -6.56 3.45 -16.32
N SER A 40 -5.95 4.29 -17.18
CA SER A 40 -5.72 4.01 -18.60
C SER A 40 -4.27 3.63 -18.94
N ILE A 41 -3.42 3.41 -17.94
CA ILE A 41 -2.01 3.07 -18.19
C ILE A 41 -1.89 1.67 -18.80
N ASP A 42 -0.94 1.51 -19.72
CA ASP A 42 -0.48 0.18 -20.11
C ASP A 42 0.21 -0.49 -18.91
N LEU A 43 -0.23 -1.69 -18.54
CA LEU A 43 0.20 -2.35 -17.31
C LEU A 43 1.70 -2.63 -17.31
N ILE A 44 2.32 -2.87 -18.48
CA ILE A 44 3.77 -3.05 -18.58
C ILE A 44 4.54 -1.75 -18.27
N GLU A 45 3.94 -0.60 -18.58
CA GLU A 45 4.50 0.71 -18.31
C GLU A 45 4.36 1.12 -16.84
N LEU A 46 3.50 0.46 -16.07
CA LEU A 46 3.36 0.72 -14.63
C LEU A 46 4.67 0.43 -13.86
N CYS A 47 5.38 -0.64 -14.24
CA CYS A 47 6.72 -0.94 -13.73
C CYS A 47 7.71 0.16 -14.05
N ASN A 48 7.65 0.68 -15.28
CA ASN A 48 8.49 1.79 -15.69
C ASN A 48 8.19 3.00 -14.83
N GLU A 49 6.92 3.42 -14.70
CA GLU A 49 6.52 4.57 -13.88
C GLU A 49 6.91 4.44 -12.39
N ALA A 50 6.93 3.22 -11.85
CA ALA A 50 7.40 2.94 -10.49
C ALA A 50 8.92 3.07 -10.36
N LYS A 51 9.69 2.72 -11.40
CA LYS A 51 11.14 2.73 -11.36
C LYS A 51 11.71 4.13 -11.11
N VAL A 52 12.70 4.26 -10.24
CA VAL A 52 13.46 5.48 -10.01
C VAL A 52 14.47 5.64 -11.13
N GLU A 53 14.22 6.64 -11.97
CA GLU A 53 15.09 6.93 -13.09
C GLU A 53 16.11 8.02 -12.74
N ARG A 54 17.26 7.92 -13.41
CA ARG A 54 18.33 8.92 -13.39
C ARG A 54 18.45 9.55 -14.78
N CYS A 55 18.91 10.80 -14.82
CA CYS A 55 19.04 11.54 -16.07
C CYS A 55 19.98 10.80 -17.06
N ARG A 56 19.46 10.47 -18.25
CA ARG A 56 20.16 9.67 -19.28
C ARG A 56 20.78 10.47 -20.44
N ALA A 57 21.09 11.76 -20.25
CA ALA A 57 21.73 12.57 -21.29
C ALA A 57 23.09 11.99 -21.73
N THR A 58 23.37 11.96 -23.04
CA THR A 58 24.56 11.31 -23.61
C THR A 58 25.87 12.11 -23.49
N ARG A 59 26.94 11.34 -23.24
CA ARG A 59 28.41 11.52 -23.24
C ARG A 59 29.13 12.87 -23.03
N ASP A 60 28.66 14.03 -23.53
CA ASP A 60 29.45 15.28 -23.44
C ASP A 60 29.04 16.19 -22.27
N LEU A 61 28.11 15.73 -21.44
CA LEU A 61 27.78 16.30 -20.14
C LEU A 61 28.15 15.29 -19.07
N ARG A 62 29.44 15.25 -18.66
CA ARG A 62 30.01 14.34 -17.65
C ARG A 62 28.98 13.90 -16.57
N SER A 63 28.35 12.75 -16.81
CA SER A 63 27.42 11.99 -15.96
C SER A 63 26.53 12.82 -15.01
N CYS A 64 25.49 13.49 -15.53
CA CYS A 64 24.50 14.17 -14.69
C CYS A 64 23.94 13.23 -13.61
N GLY A 65 23.42 12.06 -14.00
CA GLY A 65 23.03 10.99 -13.08
C GLY A 65 21.98 11.37 -12.03
N ARG A 66 21.46 12.59 -12.04
CA ARG A 66 20.50 13.11 -11.06
C ARG A 66 19.18 12.36 -11.20
N TYR A 67 18.50 12.19 -10.07
CA TYR A 67 17.12 11.71 -10.05
C TYR A 67 16.22 12.61 -10.88
N VAL A 68 15.29 12.00 -11.58
CA VAL A 68 14.39 12.68 -12.51
C VAL A 68 12.95 12.26 -12.28
N GLU A 69 12.09 13.26 -12.24
CA GLU A 69 10.65 13.15 -12.00
C GLU A 69 9.84 13.19 -13.29
N SER A 70 10.51 13.40 -14.42
CA SER A 70 9.89 13.64 -15.72
C SER A 70 10.52 12.80 -16.83
N VAL A 71 9.69 12.47 -17.82
CA VAL A 71 10.04 11.67 -18.99
C VAL A 71 9.75 12.45 -20.28
N LEU A 72 10.46 12.16 -21.37
CA LEU A 72 10.24 12.81 -22.66
C LEU A 72 8.81 12.56 -23.18
N THR A 73 8.10 13.64 -23.52
CA THR A 73 6.74 13.58 -24.07
C THR A 73 6.71 12.95 -25.47
N SER A 74 7.79 13.06 -26.24
CA SER A 74 7.82 12.61 -27.64
C SER A 74 7.85 11.10 -27.83
N CYS A 75 8.41 10.36 -26.86
CA CYS A 75 8.59 8.91 -26.99
C CYS A 75 8.53 8.12 -25.69
N GLY A 76 8.51 8.76 -24.52
CA GLY A 76 8.47 8.07 -23.23
C GLY A 76 9.74 7.31 -22.83
N HIS A 77 10.71 7.12 -23.73
CA HIS A 77 11.84 6.23 -23.43
C HIS A 77 12.88 6.80 -22.45
N ALA A 78 13.20 8.09 -22.54
CA ALA A 78 14.28 8.68 -21.74
C ALA A 78 13.77 9.69 -20.72
N SER A 79 14.29 9.58 -19.50
CA SER A 79 14.11 10.57 -18.45
C SER A 79 15.32 11.52 -18.44
N LEU A 80 15.05 12.81 -18.57
CA LEU A 80 16.05 13.88 -18.59
C LEU A 80 15.73 14.89 -17.50
N CYS A 81 16.75 15.41 -16.83
CA CYS A 81 16.53 16.51 -15.89
C CYS A 81 16.28 17.82 -16.64
N VAL A 82 15.73 18.80 -15.92
CA VAL A 82 15.37 20.12 -16.47
C VAL A 82 16.56 20.85 -17.10
N GLU A 83 17.78 20.59 -16.61
CA GLU A 83 19.02 21.19 -17.15
C GLU A 83 19.52 20.49 -18.42
N CYS A 84 19.32 19.18 -18.54
CA CYS A 84 19.79 18.39 -19.67
C CYS A 84 18.79 18.37 -20.83
N SER A 85 17.48 18.43 -20.55
CA SER A 85 16.44 18.41 -21.59
C SER A 85 16.63 19.49 -22.66
N PRO A 86 16.90 20.77 -22.33
CA PRO A 86 17.27 21.84 -23.28
C PRO A 86 18.38 21.47 -24.25
N ARG A 87 19.35 20.66 -23.81
CA ARG A 87 20.60 20.36 -24.50
C ARG A 87 20.51 19.10 -25.37
N CYS A 88 19.39 18.39 -25.30
CA CYS A 88 19.12 17.22 -26.13
C CYS A 88 18.11 17.60 -27.23
N ASP A 89 18.53 17.43 -28.49
CA ASP A 89 17.63 17.58 -29.66
C ASP A 89 17.01 16.24 -30.09
N ILE A 90 17.60 15.12 -29.66
CA ILE A 90 17.13 13.76 -29.95
C ILE A 90 17.10 12.92 -28.67
N CYS A 91 16.17 11.96 -28.61
CA CYS A 91 16.12 11.01 -27.51
C CYS A 91 17.42 10.19 -27.44
N PRO A 92 18.09 10.10 -26.28
CA PRO A 92 19.35 9.35 -26.15
C PRO A 92 19.18 7.83 -26.32
N ILE A 93 17.95 7.31 -26.23
CA ILE A 93 17.64 5.88 -26.35
C ILE A 93 17.19 5.54 -27.78
N CYS A 94 16.09 6.13 -28.25
CA CYS A 94 15.49 5.77 -29.54
C CYS A 94 15.82 6.76 -30.68
N ARG A 95 16.56 7.84 -30.41
CA ARG A 95 16.95 8.88 -31.38
C ARG A 95 15.80 9.67 -32.04
N ILE A 96 14.56 9.49 -31.59
CA ILE A 96 13.42 10.30 -32.04
C ILE A 96 13.65 11.79 -31.69
N PRO A 97 13.39 12.74 -32.61
CA PRO A 97 13.53 14.17 -32.34
C PRO A 97 12.70 14.63 -31.13
N ILE A 98 13.28 15.49 -30.30
CA ILE A 98 12.61 16.11 -29.16
C ILE A 98 12.01 17.43 -29.64
N ALA A 99 10.70 17.63 -29.44
CA ALA A 99 10.04 18.88 -29.76
C ALA A 99 10.75 20.06 -29.08
N LYS A 100 10.95 21.17 -29.80
CA LYS A 100 11.62 22.38 -29.27
C LYS A 100 10.67 23.32 -28.52
N ASN A 101 9.38 22.98 -28.44
CA ASN A 101 8.35 23.76 -27.76
C ASN A 101 8.31 23.48 -26.24
N GLY A 102 7.51 24.24 -25.49
CA GLY A 102 7.44 24.17 -24.02
C GLY A 102 6.97 22.83 -23.42
N ASN A 103 6.56 21.84 -24.23
CA ASN A 103 6.03 20.56 -23.77
C ASN A 103 7.00 19.39 -24.03
N ARG A 104 8.26 19.55 -23.61
CA ARG A 104 9.34 18.55 -23.86
C ARG A 104 9.29 17.38 -22.88
N LEU A 105 8.89 17.66 -21.65
CA LEU A 105 8.89 16.75 -20.52
C LEU A 105 7.49 16.68 -19.94
N ARG A 106 7.03 15.48 -19.63
CA ARG A 106 5.85 15.22 -18.82
C ARG A 106 6.28 14.62 -17.49
N LEU A 107 5.54 14.90 -16.42
CA LEU A 107 5.80 14.24 -15.15
C LEU A 107 5.52 12.73 -15.27
N ARG A 108 6.21 11.97 -14.44
CA ARG A 108 5.98 10.54 -14.29
C ARG A 108 4.78 10.32 -13.40
N LEU A 109 4.03 9.24 -13.63
CA LEU A 109 2.75 9.03 -12.96
C LEU A 109 2.89 9.03 -11.43
N TYR A 110 3.96 8.43 -10.90
CA TYR A 110 4.26 8.45 -9.47
C TYR A 110 4.39 9.89 -8.93
N CYS A 111 5.11 10.76 -9.64
CA CYS A 111 5.30 12.16 -9.27
C CYS A 111 4.01 12.97 -9.43
N GLU A 112 3.21 12.71 -10.47
CA GLU A 112 1.88 13.32 -10.65
C GLU A 112 0.96 12.99 -9.48
N CYS A 113 0.97 11.73 -9.01
CA CYS A 113 0.22 11.33 -7.82
C CYS A 113 0.70 12.02 -6.54
N ILE A 114 1.99 12.34 -6.41
CA ILE A 114 2.52 13.15 -5.30
C ILE A 114 2.01 14.59 -5.40
N GLU A 115 2.13 15.23 -6.57
CA GLU A 115 1.67 16.62 -6.77
C GLU A 115 0.16 16.76 -6.58
N ALA A 116 -0.60 15.74 -6.96
CA ALA A 116 -2.04 15.66 -6.74
C ALA A 116 -2.42 15.40 -5.26
N GLY A 117 -1.44 15.09 -4.40
CA GLY A 117 -1.67 14.75 -2.99
C GLY A 117 -2.22 13.34 -2.76
N LEU A 118 -2.27 12.50 -3.79
CA LEU A 118 -2.70 11.10 -3.70
C LEU A 118 -1.66 10.22 -2.98
N ILE A 119 -0.37 10.59 -3.08
CA ILE A 119 0.74 9.95 -2.38
C ILE A 119 1.36 10.95 -1.40
N SER A 120 1.56 10.53 -0.15
CA SER A 120 2.16 11.39 0.87
C SER A 120 3.66 11.58 0.65
N LYS A 121 4.10 12.85 0.63
CA LYS A 121 5.51 13.23 0.41
C LYS A 121 6.48 12.67 1.45
N ARG A 122 6.01 12.30 2.66
CA ARG A 122 6.85 11.63 3.69
C ARG A 122 7.41 10.27 3.24
N CYS A 123 6.82 9.65 2.21
CA CYS A 123 7.40 8.47 1.60
C CYS A 123 8.72 8.78 0.88
N ASP A 124 8.96 10.03 0.46
CA ASP A 124 10.08 10.45 -0.39
C ASP A 124 11.32 10.94 0.44
N ASP A 125 11.09 11.57 1.60
CA ASP A 125 12.19 12.14 2.41
C ASP A 125 13.14 11.09 3.04
N ARG A 126 12.76 9.81 3.08
CA ARG A 126 13.65 8.74 3.57
C ARG A 126 14.79 8.40 2.60
N PHE A 127 14.79 8.96 1.39
CA PHE A 127 15.71 8.60 0.32
C PHE A 127 16.93 9.52 0.18
N GLN A 128 17.10 10.51 1.07
CA GLN A 128 18.16 11.52 0.85
C GLN A 128 19.54 11.24 1.43
N GLU A 129 19.79 10.24 2.30
CA GLU A 129 21.15 10.03 2.81
C GLU A 129 21.60 8.55 2.97
N LYS A 130 22.52 8.15 2.08
CA LYS A 130 23.56 7.10 2.15
C LYS A 130 23.13 5.62 2.24
N GLU A 131 23.51 4.88 1.18
CA GLU A 131 23.67 3.42 0.94
C GLU A 131 22.85 2.99 -0.30
N GLU A 132 23.51 2.89 -1.45
CA GLU A 132 22.90 3.25 -2.75
C GLU A 132 22.21 2.12 -3.55
N ASP A 133 22.40 0.83 -3.26
CA ASP A 133 21.83 -0.24 -4.12
C ASP A 133 20.66 -1.02 -3.48
N GLU A 134 20.78 -1.51 -2.23
CA GLU A 134 19.67 -2.23 -1.56
C GLU A 134 18.50 -1.31 -1.18
N LYS A 135 18.78 -0.03 -0.83
CA LYS A 135 17.73 0.96 -0.55
C LYS A 135 17.01 1.41 -1.83
N GLN A 136 17.66 1.31 -2.98
CA GLN A 136 17.11 1.74 -4.27
C GLN A 136 16.12 0.72 -4.84
N GLN A 137 16.43 -0.58 -4.79
CA GLN A 137 15.47 -1.65 -5.13
C GLN A 137 14.21 -1.57 -4.27
N ASN A 138 14.37 -1.23 -2.98
CA ASN A 138 13.26 -1.00 -2.09
C ASN A 138 12.44 0.23 -2.52
N ALA A 139 13.07 1.29 -3.03
CA ALA A 139 12.37 2.48 -3.50
C ALA A 139 11.43 2.17 -4.67
N ASP A 140 11.88 1.40 -5.66
CA ASP A 140 11.07 1.01 -6.83
C ASP A 140 9.83 0.22 -6.42
N VAL A 141 10.01 -0.77 -5.54
CA VAL A 141 8.93 -1.56 -4.96
C VAL A 141 7.97 -0.68 -4.15
N GLN A 142 8.48 0.24 -3.32
CA GLN A 142 7.62 1.16 -2.57
C GLN A 142 6.83 2.10 -3.48
N ARG A 143 7.40 2.52 -4.62
CA ARG A 143 6.68 3.35 -5.60
C ARG A 143 5.55 2.58 -6.25
N LEU A 144 5.78 1.33 -6.66
CA LEU A 144 4.73 0.46 -7.18
C LEU A 144 3.64 0.22 -6.12
N TYR A 145 4.02 -0.06 -4.88
CA TYR A 145 3.07 -0.22 -3.77
C TYR A 145 2.24 1.03 -3.52
N SER A 146 2.84 2.21 -3.66
CA SER A 146 2.11 3.48 -3.52
C SER A 146 1.10 3.67 -4.66
N LEU A 147 1.43 3.26 -5.89
CA LEU A 147 0.49 3.28 -7.01
C LEU A 147 -0.66 2.28 -6.80
N PHE A 148 -0.38 1.09 -6.25
CA PHE A 148 -1.41 0.14 -5.84
C PHE A 148 -2.26 0.66 -4.68
N ASP A 149 -1.68 1.37 -3.71
CA ASP A 149 -2.45 2.02 -2.65
C ASP A 149 -3.37 3.08 -3.25
N VAL A 150 -2.88 3.93 -4.17
CA VAL A 150 -3.72 4.90 -4.89
C VAL A 150 -4.85 4.20 -5.65
N ALA A 151 -4.56 3.10 -6.35
CA ALA A 151 -5.59 2.34 -7.04
C ALA A 151 -6.64 1.78 -6.05
N LEU A 152 -6.19 1.21 -4.93
CA LEU A 152 -7.05 0.65 -3.88
C LEU A 152 -7.94 1.71 -3.21
N GLU A 153 -7.38 2.86 -2.83
CA GLU A 153 -8.13 3.97 -2.21
C GLU A 153 -9.19 4.57 -3.14
N ASN A 154 -8.98 4.46 -4.45
CA ASN A 154 -9.81 5.08 -5.49
C ASN A 154 -10.64 4.07 -6.29
N ASN A 155 -10.85 2.86 -5.73
CA ASN A 155 -11.70 1.82 -6.30
C ASN A 155 -11.28 1.35 -7.72
N LEU A 156 -9.98 1.40 -8.01
CA LEU A 156 -9.36 0.91 -9.24
C LEU A 156 -8.73 -0.49 -9.04
N VAL A 157 -9.32 -1.33 -8.19
CA VAL A 157 -8.77 -2.67 -7.87
C VAL A 157 -8.60 -3.57 -9.11
N SER A 158 -9.45 -3.38 -10.12
CA SER A 158 -9.35 -4.11 -11.39
C SER A 158 -7.99 -3.92 -12.07
N LEU A 159 -7.36 -2.74 -11.92
CA LEU A 159 -6.01 -2.50 -12.43
C LEU A 159 -5.00 -3.45 -11.80
N ILE A 160 -5.08 -3.67 -10.49
CA ILE A 160 -4.18 -4.57 -9.77
C ILE A 160 -4.46 -6.02 -10.16
N CYS A 161 -5.74 -6.40 -10.30
CA CYS A 161 -6.11 -7.73 -10.79
C CYS A 161 -5.57 -7.99 -12.20
N HIS A 162 -5.72 -7.06 -13.13
CA HIS A 162 -5.17 -7.20 -14.48
C HIS A 162 -3.65 -7.19 -14.48
N TYR A 163 -3.01 -6.40 -13.60
CA TYR A 163 -1.56 -6.47 -13.43
C TYR A 163 -1.10 -7.88 -13.04
N VAL A 164 -1.83 -8.56 -12.16
CA VAL A 164 -1.53 -9.97 -11.85
C VAL A 164 -1.67 -10.85 -13.09
N THR A 165 -2.80 -10.80 -13.80
CA THR A 165 -3.07 -11.73 -14.90
C THR A 165 -2.22 -11.46 -16.14
N ASP A 166 -2.00 -10.20 -16.47
CA ASP A 166 -1.45 -9.78 -17.76
C ASP A 166 0.04 -9.50 -17.69
N ILE A 167 0.58 -9.28 -16.48
CA ILE A 167 1.99 -9.00 -16.25
C ILE A 167 2.63 -10.12 -15.43
N CYS A 168 2.14 -10.39 -14.23
CA CYS A 168 2.78 -11.38 -13.35
C CYS A 168 2.67 -12.83 -13.85
N MET A 169 1.62 -13.14 -14.59
CA MET A 169 1.39 -14.49 -15.12
C MET A 169 1.76 -14.63 -16.60
N ASP A 170 2.27 -13.56 -17.22
CA ASP A 170 2.73 -13.58 -18.60
C ASP A 170 4.18 -14.06 -18.67
N GLU A 171 4.39 -15.29 -19.14
CA GLU A 171 5.73 -15.88 -19.35
C GLU A 171 6.58 -15.08 -20.36
N SER A 172 5.95 -14.25 -21.20
CA SER A 172 6.64 -13.37 -22.16
C SER A 172 7.03 -12.00 -21.60
N ALA A 173 6.47 -11.61 -20.45
CA ALA A 173 6.81 -10.38 -19.74
C ALA A 173 8.14 -10.55 -18.99
N VAL A 174 9.24 -10.44 -19.73
CA VAL A 174 10.60 -10.56 -19.18
C VAL A 174 11.39 -9.28 -19.36
N SER A 175 12.28 -9.00 -18.41
CA SER A 175 13.20 -7.86 -18.48
C SER A 175 14.62 -8.29 -18.14
N SER A 176 15.59 -7.73 -18.88
CA SER A 176 17.02 -7.87 -18.56
C SER A 176 17.44 -7.01 -17.36
N ASP A 177 16.58 -6.08 -16.93
CA ASP A 177 16.79 -5.28 -15.73
C ASP A 177 16.28 -6.07 -14.52
N PRO A 178 17.14 -6.41 -13.55
CA PRO A 178 16.76 -7.24 -12.40
C PRO A 178 15.69 -6.58 -11.53
N VAL A 179 15.63 -5.25 -11.49
CA VAL A 179 14.58 -4.54 -10.73
C VAL A 179 13.24 -4.70 -11.42
N ILE A 180 13.19 -4.44 -12.73
CA ILE A 180 11.95 -4.59 -13.49
C ILE A 180 11.52 -6.05 -13.46
N ALA A 181 12.43 -7.01 -13.66
CA ALA A 181 12.11 -8.43 -13.56
C ALA A 181 11.46 -8.78 -12.22
N PHE A 182 11.93 -8.21 -11.10
CA PHE A 182 11.29 -8.38 -9.81
C PHE A 182 9.92 -7.71 -9.69
N LEU A 183 9.72 -6.51 -10.27
CA LEU A 183 8.42 -5.84 -10.27
C LEU A 183 7.38 -6.61 -11.10
N LEU A 184 7.82 -7.35 -12.11
CA LEU A 184 6.95 -8.21 -12.92
C LEU A 184 6.55 -9.49 -12.17
N ASP A 185 7.24 -9.90 -11.11
CA ASP A 185 6.99 -11.15 -10.38
C ASP A 185 5.78 -11.06 -9.42
N GLU A 186 4.99 -12.13 -9.31
CA GLU A 186 3.79 -12.16 -8.48
C GLU A 186 4.06 -11.97 -6.97
N VAL A 187 5.29 -12.24 -6.52
CA VAL A 187 5.73 -12.03 -5.14
C VAL A 187 5.54 -10.57 -4.74
N VAL A 188 5.75 -9.61 -5.66
CA VAL A 188 5.61 -8.18 -5.35
C VAL A 188 4.17 -7.86 -4.94
N VAL A 189 3.18 -8.41 -5.64
CA VAL A 189 1.75 -8.19 -5.36
C VAL A 189 1.34 -8.89 -4.07
N LYS A 190 1.78 -10.14 -3.87
CA LYS A 190 1.53 -10.88 -2.62
C LYS A 190 2.06 -10.12 -1.39
N ASP A 191 3.26 -9.57 -1.47
CA ASP A 191 3.87 -8.84 -0.36
C ASP A 191 3.21 -7.47 -0.14
N TRP A 192 2.72 -6.82 -1.21
CA TRP A 192 1.83 -5.66 -1.09
C TRP A 192 0.55 -6.03 -0.32
N CYS A 193 -0.14 -7.11 -0.70
CA CYS A 193 -1.35 -7.58 0.00
C CYS A 193 -1.07 -7.82 1.50
N LYS A 194 0.06 -8.47 1.84
CA LYS A 194 0.49 -8.68 3.24
C LYS A 194 0.72 -7.36 3.97
N ARG A 195 1.43 -6.41 3.35
CA ARG A 195 1.72 -5.09 3.93
C ARG A 195 0.43 -4.32 4.18
N THR A 196 -0.45 -4.24 3.19
CA THR A 196 -1.71 -3.51 3.28
C THR A 196 -2.63 -4.13 4.32
N PHE A 197 -2.72 -5.46 4.38
CA PHE A 197 -3.46 -6.15 5.43
C PHE A 197 -2.92 -5.85 6.83
N LYS A 198 -1.59 -5.93 7.04
CA LYS A 198 -0.97 -5.58 8.33
C LYS A 198 -1.29 -4.15 8.77
N ASN A 199 -1.25 -3.19 7.85
CA ASN A 199 -1.59 -1.80 8.13
C ASN A 199 -3.06 -1.65 8.56
N ILE A 200 -3.99 -2.30 7.85
CA ILE A 200 -5.41 -2.31 8.22
C ILE A 200 -5.61 -2.90 9.61
N ILE A 201 -4.96 -4.02 9.92
CA ILE A 201 -5.06 -4.64 11.26
C ILE A 201 -4.52 -3.73 12.35
N ALA A 202 -3.38 -3.06 12.13
CA ALA A 202 -2.81 -2.14 13.10
C ALA A 202 -3.76 -0.96 13.40
N GLU A 203 -4.38 -0.38 12.37
CA GLU A 203 -5.37 0.68 12.55
C GLU A 203 -6.66 0.18 13.21
N LEU A 204 -7.16 -1.00 12.82
CA LEU A 204 -8.32 -1.63 13.46
C LEU A 204 -8.09 -1.91 14.95
N GLN A 205 -6.89 -2.37 15.33
CA GLN A 205 -6.52 -2.54 16.73
C GLN A 205 -6.60 -1.20 17.49
N GLY A 206 -6.13 -0.11 16.88
CA GLY A 206 -6.28 1.23 17.42
C GLY A 206 -7.75 1.60 17.65
N ILE A 207 -8.62 1.35 16.67
CA ILE A 207 -10.06 1.66 16.77
C ILE A 207 -10.74 0.78 17.83
N TYR A 208 -10.41 -0.50 17.93
CA TYR A 208 -11.05 -1.42 18.89
C TYR A 208 -10.67 -1.14 20.35
N ASN A 209 -9.60 -0.40 20.59
CA ASN A 209 -9.23 0.07 21.92
C ASN A 209 -9.95 1.36 22.34
N LEU A 210 -10.76 1.96 21.45
CA LEU A 210 -11.54 3.17 21.76
C LEU A 210 -12.83 2.84 22.51
N ALA A 211 -13.42 3.87 23.14
CA ALA A 211 -14.76 3.76 23.68
C ALA A 211 -15.81 3.58 22.57
N VAL A 212 -16.98 3.00 22.90
CA VAL A 212 -18.06 2.75 21.92
C VAL A 212 -18.47 4.03 21.19
N GLU A 213 -18.60 5.15 21.90
CA GLU A 213 -18.94 6.44 21.28
C GLU A 213 -17.87 6.94 20.29
N GLU A 214 -16.59 6.78 20.63
CA GLU A 214 -15.50 7.15 19.73
C GLU A 214 -15.46 6.22 18.51
N MET A 215 -15.72 4.93 18.69
CA MET A 215 -15.83 3.96 17.61
C MET A 215 -16.95 4.34 16.61
N LYS A 216 -18.08 4.87 17.09
CA LYS A 216 -19.15 5.40 16.20
C LYS A 216 -18.64 6.52 15.31
N THR A 217 -17.80 7.43 15.83
CA THR A 217 -17.22 8.51 15.02
C THR A 217 -16.26 8.00 13.93
N ARG A 218 -15.75 6.76 14.08
CA ARG A 218 -14.87 6.08 13.13
C ARG A 218 -15.60 5.15 12.17
N LEU A 219 -16.94 5.13 12.14
CA LEU A 219 -17.72 4.25 11.28
C LEU A 219 -17.36 4.38 9.79
N SER A 220 -17.10 5.60 9.31
CA SER A 220 -16.68 5.81 7.92
C SER A 220 -15.33 5.16 7.61
N VAL A 221 -14.39 5.18 8.56
CA VAL A 221 -13.08 4.54 8.44
C VAL A 221 -13.23 3.02 8.44
N LEU A 222 -14.08 2.48 9.33
CA LEU A 222 -14.42 1.06 9.34
C LEU A 222 -14.97 0.64 7.97
N LEU A 223 -15.95 1.35 7.42
CA LEU A 223 -16.50 1.06 6.08
C LEU A 223 -15.43 1.07 4.99
N LYS A 224 -14.49 2.03 5.02
CA LYS A 224 -13.35 2.05 4.10
C LYS A 224 -12.49 0.79 4.23
N PHE A 225 -12.20 0.33 5.45
CA PHE A 225 -11.47 -0.92 5.65
C PHE A 225 -12.25 -2.15 5.17
N SER A 226 -13.58 -2.17 5.27
CA SER A 226 -14.39 -3.27 4.71
C SER A 226 -14.16 -3.40 3.21
N VAL A 227 -14.25 -2.27 2.49
CA VAL A 227 -14.03 -2.22 1.04
C VAL A 227 -12.61 -2.66 0.70
N LYS A 228 -11.59 -2.12 1.40
CA LYS A 228 -10.19 -2.50 1.17
C LYS A 228 -9.93 -3.99 1.40
N LEU A 229 -10.47 -4.57 2.47
CA LEU A 229 -10.34 -6.01 2.75
C LEU A 229 -10.99 -6.85 1.64
N ALA A 230 -12.17 -6.44 1.14
CA ALA A 230 -12.79 -7.09 0.00
C ALA A 230 -11.95 -6.97 -1.28
N SER A 231 -11.41 -5.78 -1.57
CA SER A 231 -10.56 -5.55 -2.74
C SER A 231 -9.27 -6.38 -2.70
N ILE A 232 -8.58 -6.43 -1.56
CA ILE A 232 -7.36 -7.25 -1.42
C ILE A 232 -7.69 -8.74 -1.52
N SER A 233 -8.85 -9.17 -0.98
CA SER A 233 -9.33 -10.55 -1.12
C SER A 233 -9.56 -10.91 -2.60
N ASN A 234 -10.12 -10.01 -3.41
CA ASN A 234 -10.28 -10.23 -4.86
C ASN A 234 -8.91 -10.37 -5.57
N VAL A 235 -7.92 -9.54 -5.22
CA VAL A 235 -6.56 -9.65 -5.79
C VAL A 235 -5.92 -11.00 -5.44
N LEU A 236 -6.10 -11.47 -4.21
CA LEU A 236 -5.61 -12.77 -3.79
C LEU A 236 -6.31 -13.94 -4.48
N GLU A 237 -7.62 -13.86 -4.72
CA GLU A 237 -8.34 -14.87 -5.51
C GLU A 237 -7.79 -14.97 -6.94
N VAL A 238 -7.48 -13.84 -7.57
CA VAL A 238 -6.85 -13.80 -8.90
C VAL A 238 -5.45 -14.44 -8.85
N LEU A 239 -4.63 -14.09 -7.85
CA LEU A 239 -3.32 -14.71 -7.64
C LEU A 239 -3.46 -16.24 -7.45
N GLU A 240 -4.34 -16.69 -6.56
CA GLU A 240 -4.60 -18.12 -6.29
C GLU A 240 -5.03 -18.87 -7.56
N SER A 241 -5.96 -18.30 -8.33
CA SER A 241 -6.46 -18.91 -9.57
C SER A 241 -5.38 -19.09 -10.64
N SER A 242 -4.32 -18.28 -10.57
CA SER A 242 -3.22 -18.29 -11.53
C SER A 242 -2.23 -19.43 -11.26
N PHE A 243 -2.15 -19.92 -10.02
CA PHE A 243 -1.38 -21.11 -9.68
C PHE A 243 -2.16 -22.36 -10.13
N LYS A 244 -1.81 -22.92 -11.30
CA LYS A 244 -2.43 -24.10 -11.92
C LYS A 244 -2.22 -25.40 -11.11
N GLY A 245 -2.82 -25.50 -9.92
CA GLY A 245 -2.84 -26.73 -9.11
C GLY A 245 -1.48 -27.18 -8.57
N THR A 246 -0.45 -26.32 -8.61
CA THR A 246 0.87 -26.65 -8.06
C THR A 246 0.81 -26.53 -6.54
N LEU A 247 0.80 -27.66 -5.83
CA LEU A 247 0.89 -27.73 -4.38
C LEU A 247 2.29 -27.26 -3.93
N SER A 248 2.48 -25.95 -3.87
CA SER A 248 3.70 -25.29 -3.42
C SER A 248 3.51 -24.69 -2.02
N ALA A 249 4.59 -24.58 -1.25
CA ALA A 249 4.59 -23.85 0.02
C ALA A 249 4.10 -22.39 -0.16
N GLN A 250 4.35 -21.80 -1.33
CA GLN A 250 3.86 -20.47 -1.69
C GLN A 250 2.32 -20.40 -1.74
N LEU A 251 1.64 -21.47 -2.17
CA LEU A 251 0.18 -21.56 -2.21
C LEU A 251 -0.39 -21.68 -0.80
N HIS A 252 0.28 -22.41 0.10
CA HIS A 252 -0.13 -22.46 1.51
C HIS A 252 -0.04 -21.07 2.17
N ASP A 253 1.06 -20.34 1.95
CA ASP A 253 1.21 -18.98 2.48
C ASP A 253 0.10 -18.04 1.97
N LEU A 254 -0.30 -18.21 0.71
CA LEU A 254 -1.36 -17.45 0.07
C LEU A 254 -2.73 -17.76 0.68
N HIS A 255 -3.09 -19.05 0.79
CA HIS A 255 -4.33 -19.48 1.44
C HIS A 255 -4.43 -19.01 2.89
N HIS A 256 -3.33 -19.06 3.65
CA HIS A 256 -3.32 -18.57 5.03
C HIS A 256 -3.58 -17.05 5.09
N LEU A 257 -3.01 -16.28 4.15
CA LEU A 257 -3.26 -14.85 4.05
C LEU A 257 -4.72 -14.56 3.68
N GLN A 258 -5.26 -15.28 2.70
CA GLN A 258 -6.66 -15.17 2.27
C GLN A 258 -7.62 -15.49 3.42
N GLU A 259 -7.40 -16.60 4.13
CA GLU A 259 -8.20 -16.97 5.30
C GLU A 259 -8.14 -15.89 6.39
N SER A 260 -6.95 -15.32 6.63
CA SER A 260 -6.77 -14.24 7.61
C SER A 260 -7.54 -12.96 7.22
N ILE A 261 -7.53 -12.59 5.94
CA ILE A 261 -8.27 -11.44 5.41
C ILE A 261 -9.78 -11.67 5.50
N LEU A 262 -10.26 -12.86 5.12
CA LEU A 262 -11.69 -13.20 5.21
C LEU A 262 -12.19 -13.17 6.65
N LYS A 263 -11.42 -13.71 7.61
CA LYS A 263 -11.72 -13.62 9.06
C LYS A 263 -11.79 -12.17 9.52
N ALA A 264 -10.82 -11.35 9.12
CA ALA A 264 -10.81 -9.93 9.46
C ALA A 264 -12.02 -9.19 8.87
N LYS A 265 -12.36 -9.46 7.59
CA LYS A 265 -13.52 -8.89 6.91
C LYS A 265 -14.83 -9.22 7.65
N GLN A 266 -15.06 -10.50 7.95
CA GLN A 266 -16.24 -10.95 8.71
C GLN A 266 -16.33 -10.28 10.08
N HIS A 267 -15.22 -10.22 10.81
CA HIS A 267 -15.18 -9.54 12.10
C HIS A 267 -15.54 -8.05 11.95
N MET A 268 -15.01 -7.39 10.94
CA MET A 268 -15.20 -5.97 10.72
C MET A 268 -16.63 -5.64 10.26
N GLU A 269 -17.25 -6.48 9.43
CA GLU A 269 -18.68 -6.41 9.09
C GLU A 269 -19.58 -6.53 10.33
N MET A 270 -19.25 -7.45 11.24
CA MET A 270 -19.95 -7.60 12.52
C MET A 270 -19.83 -6.35 13.38
N ILE A 271 -18.63 -5.75 13.48
CA ILE A 271 -18.43 -4.51 14.25
C ILE A 271 -19.20 -3.35 13.63
N ILE A 272 -19.17 -3.17 12.29
CA ILE A 272 -19.99 -2.17 11.60
C ILE A 272 -21.46 -2.34 11.95
N TRP A 273 -21.97 -3.58 11.91
CA TRP A 273 -23.35 -3.88 12.25
C TRP A 273 -23.65 -3.50 13.70
N CYS A 274 -22.81 -3.91 14.64
CA CYS A 274 -22.94 -3.61 16.06
C CYS A 274 -22.96 -2.09 16.35
N VAL A 275 -22.08 -1.33 15.71
CA VAL A 275 -21.99 0.13 15.84
C VAL A 275 -23.24 0.80 15.28
N ARG A 276 -23.69 0.40 14.08
CA ARG A 276 -24.90 0.96 13.43
C ARG A 276 -26.18 0.74 14.24
N HIS A 277 -26.28 -0.40 14.93
CA HIS A 277 -27.48 -0.79 15.67
C HIS A 277 -27.37 -0.53 17.18
N GLN A 278 -26.31 0.17 17.63
CA GLN A 278 -26.06 0.43 19.05
C GLN A 278 -26.09 -0.86 19.91
N PHE A 279 -25.70 -1.98 19.29
CA PHE A 279 -25.84 -3.30 19.92
C PHE A 279 -25.00 -3.38 21.19
N LEU A 280 -23.78 -2.83 21.15
CA LEU A 280 -22.83 -2.88 22.27
C LEU A 280 -23.29 -2.11 23.51
N GLU A 281 -24.17 -1.12 23.38
CA GLU A 281 -24.72 -0.37 24.53
C GLU A 281 -25.67 -1.24 25.37
N ASN A 282 -26.34 -2.19 24.72
CA ASN A 282 -27.33 -3.06 25.32
C ASN A 282 -26.74 -4.41 25.76
N VAL A 283 -25.51 -4.72 25.34
CA VAL A 283 -24.81 -5.94 25.70
C VAL A 283 -24.10 -5.74 27.05
N ARG A 284 -24.73 -6.21 28.11
CA ARG A 284 -24.06 -6.31 29.41
C ARG A 284 -23.20 -7.56 29.46
N SER A 285 -21.94 -7.41 29.87
CA SER A 285 -21.11 -8.57 30.19
C SER A 285 -21.77 -9.36 31.31
N ARG A 286 -22.04 -10.64 31.08
CA ARG A 286 -22.43 -11.58 32.14
C ARG A 286 -21.28 -11.89 33.11
N HIS A 287 -20.08 -11.41 32.81
CA HIS A 287 -18.87 -11.61 33.61
C HIS A 287 -18.52 -10.33 34.35
N ALA A 288 -18.23 -10.44 35.64
CA ALA A 288 -17.91 -9.29 36.49
C ALA A 288 -16.60 -8.57 36.09
N ASN A 289 -15.65 -9.28 35.47
CA ASN A 289 -14.38 -8.73 35.01
C ASN A 289 -13.71 -9.64 33.96
N PHE A 290 -12.63 -9.13 33.34
CA PHE A 290 -11.84 -9.85 32.35
C PHE A 290 -11.28 -11.18 32.87
N ILE A 291 -10.88 -11.27 34.15
CA ILE A 291 -10.33 -12.50 34.74
C ILE A 291 -11.41 -13.60 34.78
N SER A 292 -12.63 -13.26 35.21
CA SER A 292 -13.78 -14.17 35.24
C SER A 292 -14.13 -14.66 33.83
N TRP A 293 -14.19 -13.76 32.84
CA TRP A 293 -14.40 -14.12 31.44
C TRP A 293 -13.30 -15.06 30.93
N ARG A 294 -12.02 -14.70 31.13
CA ARG A 294 -10.86 -15.47 30.66
C ARG A 294 -10.82 -16.88 31.26
N SER A 295 -11.14 -17.01 32.54
CA SER A 295 -11.20 -18.31 33.22
C SER A 295 -12.25 -19.22 32.58
N LEU A 296 -13.48 -18.71 32.43
CA LEU A 296 -14.59 -19.47 31.83
C LEU A 296 -14.33 -19.82 30.37
N VAL A 297 -13.73 -18.92 29.58
CA VAL A 297 -13.35 -19.21 28.19
C VAL A 297 -12.29 -20.31 28.12
N ARG A 298 -11.26 -20.28 28.99
CA ARG A 298 -10.25 -21.35 29.07
C ARG A 298 -10.86 -22.68 29.45
N GLU A 299 -11.76 -22.70 30.44
CA GLU A 299 -12.45 -23.91 30.87
C GLU A 299 -13.30 -24.51 29.71
N ARG A 300 -14.08 -23.67 29.03
CA ARG A 300 -14.87 -24.09 27.87
C ARG A 300 -13.98 -24.64 26.75
N LYS A 301 -12.85 -24.00 26.47
CA LYS A 301 -11.89 -24.47 25.46
C LYS A 301 -11.28 -25.83 25.87
N SER A 302 -10.91 -25.99 27.13
CA SER A 302 -10.40 -27.28 27.65
C SER A 302 -11.46 -28.38 27.58
N ALA A 303 -12.71 -28.08 27.95
CA ALA A 303 -13.82 -29.02 27.84
C ALA A 303 -14.13 -29.39 26.38
N ALA A 304 -14.03 -28.44 25.45
CA ALA A 304 -14.19 -28.71 24.02
C ALA A 304 -13.09 -29.63 23.49
N ILE A 305 -11.83 -29.41 23.87
CA ILE A 305 -10.71 -30.31 23.52
C ILE A 305 -10.92 -31.71 24.12
N LYS A 306 -11.37 -31.83 25.37
CA LYS A 306 -11.66 -33.14 25.98
C LYS A 306 -12.81 -33.89 25.29
N ARG A 307 -13.73 -33.16 24.65
CA ARG A 307 -14.90 -33.71 23.94
C ARG A 307 -14.68 -33.81 22.44
N SER A 308 -13.51 -33.38 21.92
CA SER A 308 -13.24 -33.51 20.50
C SER A 308 -13.24 -34.98 20.12
N TRP A 309 -13.74 -35.29 18.93
CA TRP A 309 -13.55 -36.62 18.37
C TRP A 309 -12.04 -36.94 18.35
N PRO A 310 -11.64 -38.18 18.67
CA PRO A 310 -10.26 -38.60 18.45
C PRO A 310 -9.89 -38.33 17.00
N ASP A 311 -8.73 -37.70 16.77
CA ASP A 311 -8.20 -37.58 15.41
C ASP A 311 -8.13 -38.99 14.82
N SER A 312 -8.59 -39.13 13.57
CA SER A 312 -8.49 -40.40 12.85
C SER A 312 -7.04 -40.86 12.91
N VAL A 313 -6.81 -42.00 13.57
CA VAL A 313 -5.49 -42.63 13.63
C VAL A 313 -5.01 -42.79 12.20
N ASN A 314 -3.97 -42.05 11.83
CA ASN A 314 -3.29 -42.21 10.55
C ASN A 314 -2.78 -43.65 10.48
N HIS A 315 -3.54 -44.52 9.82
CA HIS A 315 -3.05 -45.78 9.31
C HIS A 315 -2.48 -45.52 7.91
N SER A 316 -1.25 -44.99 7.85
CA SER A 316 -0.39 -44.99 6.67
C SER A 316 1.06 -44.88 7.13
#